data_AF-A0A7C4L3Y2-F1
#
_entry.id   AF-A0A7C4L3Y2-F1
#
_cell.length_a   1.000
_cell.length_b   1.000
_cell.length_c   1.000
_cell.angle_alpha   90.00
_cell.angle_beta   90.00
_cell.angle_gamma   90.00
#
_symmetry.space_group_name_H-M   'P 1'
#
loop_
_entity.id
_entity.type
_entity.pdbx_description
1 polymer ?
#
loop_
_entity_poly.entity_id
_entity_poly.type
_entity_poly.pdbx_seq_one_letter_code
_entity_poly.pdbx_strand_id
1 'polypeptide(L)'
;MSRKIRYVIATLLAFPLAMGLAGAQQTAIAPGIAPPAVIDENALFGTEKDIVTVIDPNVAATTDVQLVKDTKTYPVFLLSGTAGAGLSGRYSQSASNPLSIAGAVKLSSLGFDMLPTKSTHFSLTTSMLADPSGINAVSVKAAANLRAEDLVRLYIGGSANYDPDSFLSTASYEDLTLKLDELFLDTDIEKKVFFRLGKQRISWGVGNWYKPSDVLSLAAIDPDNPSAEREGPFAFKIDVPQKLNHAMLYLVPPVSSDPGAFSAAARYDLVTSGWELSFAGFGRTDMAVRPRLMFSATGAVGAFDVYGEQVALYGSDRTYVREKTGGGYETYRREDEFFFQSTLGIKYSKSLSSGLSYSLHVQGYYNGTGYSDASILLVDAARKAVEKSSTYRSSDLTQTGMWYLAGSGSLSFRFGEGKGLTVVTLSGYALADFSDSSVRFNPSCKVQVGDEGARTTLSLSALTSLGLRNSEYAKNGNKTEPALTLSVMNRLSVQVSTPLELNPDFSIKKVSTTFSVFWNAVSFD
;
A
#
# COMPACT_ATOMS: atom_id res chain seq x y z
N MET A 1 34.85 -14.13 19.39
CA MET A 1 33.36 -14.10 19.37
C MET A 1 32.89 -13.34 20.61
N SER A 2 32.49 -12.07 20.45
CA SER A 2 32.38 -11.13 21.59
C SER A 2 31.09 -11.34 22.39
N ARG A 3 31.14 -11.02 23.70
CA ARG A 3 29.99 -11.05 24.64
C ARG A 3 28.76 -10.28 24.14
N LYS A 4 28.88 -9.40 23.13
CA LYS A 4 27.78 -8.63 22.52
C LYS A 4 26.87 -9.45 21.60
N ILE A 5 27.33 -10.57 21.04
CA ILE A 5 26.52 -11.46 20.18
C ILE A 5 25.56 -12.34 21.02
N ARG A 6 25.87 -12.57 22.31
CA ARG A 6 25.04 -13.41 23.19
C ARG A 6 23.73 -12.74 23.62
N TYR A 7 23.66 -11.40 23.64
CA TYR A 7 22.42 -10.69 24.00
C TYR A 7 21.40 -10.69 22.86
N VAL A 8 21.85 -10.59 21.61
CA VAL A 8 20.97 -10.67 20.42
C VAL A 8 20.36 -12.08 20.28
N ILE A 9 21.13 -13.12 20.60
CA ILE A 9 20.63 -14.52 20.58
C ILE A 9 19.70 -14.81 21.78
N ALA A 10 19.90 -14.17 22.94
CA ALA A 10 19.03 -14.33 24.09
C ALA A 10 17.63 -13.69 23.90
N THR A 11 17.53 -12.61 23.11
CA THR A 11 16.23 -11.99 22.77
C THR A 11 15.45 -12.78 21.72
N LEU A 12 16.13 -13.59 20.90
CA LEU A 12 15.51 -14.50 19.93
C LEU A 12 14.76 -15.68 20.57
N LEU A 13 15.02 -15.97 21.85
CA LEU A 13 14.36 -17.06 22.60
C LEU A 13 13.13 -16.62 23.40
N ALA A 14 12.78 -15.33 23.41
CA ALA A 14 11.62 -14.78 24.11
C ALA A 14 10.44 -14.42 23.18
N PHE A 15 10.51 -14.82 21.90
CA PHE A 15 9.49 -14.53 20.89
C PHE A 15 8.49 -15.69 20.68
N PRO A 16 7.79 -16.17 21.74
CA PRO A 16 6.45 -16.68 21.55
C PRO A 16 5.50 -16.07 22.59
N LEU A 17 4.97 -14.88 22.32
CA LEU A 17 3.86 -14.31 23.08
C LEU A 17 2.99 -13.43 22.18
N ALA A 18 2.63 -13.98 21.03
CA ALA A 18 1.58 -13.44 20.16
C ALA A 18 0.99 -14.55 19.27
N MET A 19 0.83 -15.76 19.78
CA MET A 19 0.11 -16.85 19.10
C MET A 19 -0.56 -17.72 20.17
N GLY A 20 -1.72 -17.29 20.65
CA GLY A 20 -2.42 -17.99 21.73
C GLY A 20 -3.75 -17.35 22.10
N LEU A 21 -4.56 -16.97 21.12
CA LEU A 21 -5.98 -16.62 21.32
C LEU A 21 -6.82 -17.19 20.18
N ALA A 22 -6.85 -18.52 20.12
CA ALA A 22 -7.89 -19.26 19.41
C ALA A 22 -8.05 -20.62 20.12
N GLY A 23 -9.05 -20.71 20.99
CA GLY A 23 -9.42 -21.95 21.66
C GLY A 23 -9.57 -21.84 23.17
N ALA A 24 -10.75 -21.42 23.64
CA ALA A 24 -11.24 -21.85 24.94
C ALA A 24 -12.77 -21.89 24.91
N GLN A 25 -13.26 -23.12 24.93
CA GLN A 25 -14.63 -23.58 24.95
C GLN A 25 -15.27 -23.27 26.32
N GLN A 26 -16.59 -23.08 26.33
CA GLN A 26 -17.45 -22.90 27.52
C GLN A 26 -17.07 -23.82 28.70
N THR A 27 -17.00 -23.26 29.90
CA THR A 27 -17.35 -23.97 31.15
C THR A 27 -17.87 -23.01 32.22
N ALA A 28 -18.64 -23.57 33.14
CA ALA A 28 -19.69 -22.98 33.96
C ALA A 28 -19.24 -21.97 35.04
N ILE A 29 -20.25 -21.21 35.49
CA ILE A 29 -20.23 -20.22 36.58
C ILE A 29 -20.02 -20.91 37.93
N ALA A 30 -19.06 -20.43 38.73
CA ALA A 30 -18.98 -20.65 40.18
C ALA A 30 -18.76 -19.30 40.91
N PRO A 31 -19.30 -19.10 42.12
CA PRO A 31 -19.51 -17.77 42.69
C PRO A 31 -18.39 -17.28 43.62
N GLY A 32 -18.24 -15.95 43.69
CA GLY A 32 -17.70 -15.23 44.84
C GLY A 32 -16.17 -15.04 44.89
N ILE A 33 -15.68 -13.98 44.23
CA ILE A 33 -14.33 -13.44 44.49
C ILE A 33 -14.49 -11.95 44.87
N ALA A 34 -13.95 -11.58 46.03
CA ALA A 34 -13.96 -10.21 46.52
C ALA A 34 -13.27 -9.25 45.54
N PRO A 35 -13.73 -7.99 45.40
CA PRO A 35 -13.12 -7.05 44.48
C PRO A 35 -11.64 -6.80 44.83
N PRO A 36 -10.77 -6.63 43.82
CA PRO A 36 -9.35 -6.39 44.06
C PRO A 36 -9.14 -5.07 44.81
N ALA A 37 -8.08 -5.02 45.62
CA ALA A 37 -7.70 -3.84 46.38
C ALA A 37 -7.48 -2.63 45.47
N VAL A 38 -7.99 -1.47 45.90
CA VAL A 38 -7.82 -0.19 45.21
C VAL A 38 -6.33 0.09 45.05
N ILE A 39 -5.90 0.35 43.82
CA ILE A 39 -4.51 0.71 43.50
C ILE A 39 -4.24 2.10 44.11
N ASP A 40 -3.22 2.22 44.96
CA ASP A 40 -2.81 3.50 45.52
C ASP A 40 -2.08 4.32 44.45
N GLU A 41 -2.84 5.23 43.82
CA GLU A 41 -2.34 6.12 42.77
C GLU A 41 -1.19 7.01 43.26
N ASN A 42 -1.12 7.34 44.56
CA ASN A 42 -0.05 8.18 45.11
C ASN A 42 1.30 7.46 45.16
N ALA A 43 1.29 6.13 45.27
CA ALA A 43 2.50 5.32 45.21
C ALA A 43 3.04 5.17 43.77
N LEU A 44 2.17 5.34 42.77
CA LEU A 44 2.51 5.21 41.35
C LEU A 44 2.91 6.54 40.69
N PHE A 45 2.28 7.65 41.09
CA PHE A 45 2.42 8.95 40.43
C PHE A 45 3.03 10.05 41.30
N GLY A 46 3.36 9.75 42.56
CA GLY A 46 3.82 10.76 43.53
C GLY A 46 2.68 11.65 44.02
N THR A 47 2.94 12.45 45.05
CA THR A 47 1.93 13.36 45.60
C THR A 47 1.98 14.73 44.93
N GLU A 48 0.90 15.51 45.02
CA GLU A 48 0.81 16.88 44.46
C GLU A 48 1.93 17.82 44.95
N LYS A 49 2.61 17.48 46.06
CA LYS A 49 3.76 18.21 46.59
C LYS A 49 5.09 17.92 45.88
N ASP A 50 5.16 16.86 45.08
CA ASP A 50 6.38 16.46 44.36
C ASP A 50 6.47 17.10 42.95
N ILE A 51 5.43 17.81 42.51
CA ILE A 51 5.33 18.37 41.15
C ILE A 51 5.79 19.84 41.06
N VAL A 52 6.07 20.50 42.19
CA VAL A 52 6.55 21.89 42.16
C VAL A 52 7.78 22.06 43.04
N THR A 53 8.96 21.92 42.44
CA THR A 53 10.15 22.57 42.99
C THR A 53 9.99 24.07 42.76
N VAL A 54 9.59 24.79 43.80
CA VAL A 54 9.64 26.25 43.81
C VAL A 54 11.10 26.64 43.64
N ILE A 55 11.45 27.22 42.49
CA ILE A 55 12.77 27.77 42.25
C ILE A 55 12.91 29.00 43.14
N ASP A 56 13.84 28.96 44.09
CA ASP A 56 14.24 30.12 44.89
C ASP A 56 14.81 31.21 43.94
N PRO A 57 14.16 32.38 43.84
CA PRO A 57 14.59 33.42 42.92
C PRO A 57 15.98 33.99 43.23
N ASN A 58 16.56 33.70 44.40
CA ASN A 58 17.92 34.12 44.74
C ASN A 58 19.02 33.19 44.19
N VAL A 59 18.67 31.99 43.70
CA VAL A 59 19.63 31.05 43.07
C VAL A 59 19.80 31.33 41.58
N ALA A 60 18.87 32.06 40.96
CA ALA A 60 18.89 32.37 39.52
C ALA A 60 19.90 33.46 39.12
N ALA A 61 20.60 34.08 40.08
CA ALA A 61 21.53 35.20 39.83
C ALA A 61 23.01 34.79 39.76
N THR A 62 23.35 33.52 39.96
CA THR A 62 24.72 33.01 39.76
C THR A 62 24.78 32.18 38.49
N THR A 63 25.55 32.69 37.53
CA THR A 63 26.00 32.06 36.28
C THR A 63 26.39 30.60 36.47
N ASP A 64 25.47 29.70 36.12
CA ASP A 64 25.66 28.48 35.35
C ASP A 64 24.33 27.72 35.41
N VAL A 65 23.43 27.99 34.46
CA VAL A 65 22.29 27.10 34.23
C VAL A 65 22.87 25.81 33.65
N GLN A 66 23.27 24.88 34.52
CA GLN A 66 23.35 23.49 34.12
C GLN A 66 21.94 23.07 33.77
N LEU A 67 21.64 23.00 32.47
CA LEU A 67 20.56 22.17 31.98
C LEU A 67 20.84 20.77 32.52
N VAL A 68 20.16 20.41 33.62
CA VAL A 68 20.12 19.03 34.07
C VAL A 68 19.53 18.27 32.91
N LYS A 69 20.41 17.58 32.17
CA LYS A 69 20.03 16.66 31.11
C LYS A 69 19.35 15.49 31.81
N ASP A 70 18.10 15.67 32.23
CA ASP A 70 17.29 14.57 32.71
C ASP A 70 17.07 13.64 31.52
N THR A 71 17.94 12.64 31.42
CA THR A 71 18.06 11.74 30.28
C THR A 71 17.22 10.48 30.49
N LYS A 72 16.26 10.53 31.43
CA LYS A 72 15.31 9.45 31.63
C LYS A 72 14.35 9.43 30.43
N THR A 73 14.67 8.55 29.49
CA THR A 73 13.75 8.19 28.41
C THR A 73 12.68 7.31 29.05
N TYR A 74 11.49 7.84 29.26
CA TYR A 74 10.36 7.05 29.73
C TYR A 74 9.80 6.21 28.56
N PRO A 75 9.33 4.98 28.82
CA PRO A 75 8.66 4.21 27.79
C PRO A 75 7.40 4.96 27.36
N VAL A 76 7.25 5.17 26.05
CA VAL A 76 6.07 5.83 25.48
C VAL A 76 5.11 4.77 24.98
N PHE A 77 3.83 4.89 25.34
CA PHE A 77 2.73 4.06 24.87
C PHE A 77 1.69 4.96 24.21
N LEU A 78 1.39 4.72 22.93
CA LEU A 78 0.38 5.46 22.18
C LEU A 78 -0.70 4.48 21.72
N LEU A 79 -1.95 4.88 21.90
CA LEU A 79 -3.12 4.20 21.39
C LEU A 79 -3.85 5.16 20.45
N SER A 80 -4.15 4.72 19.24
CA SER A 80 -4.85 5.54 18.25
C SER A 80 -5.93 4.73 17.53
N GLY A 81 -6.87 5.40 16.87
CA GLY A 81 -7.87 4.78 16.01
C GLY A 81 -9.29 4.78 16.59
N THR A 82 -10.20 4.05 15.94
CA THR A 82 -11.63 4.08 16.30
C THR A 82 -12.24 2.70 16.42
N ALA A 83 -13.18 2.57 17.35
CA ALA A 83 -14.01 1.39 17.53
C ALA A 83 -15.49 1.80 17.54
N GLY A 84 -16.31 1.10 16.77
CA GLY A 84 -17.72 1.39 16.62
C GLY A 84 -18.59 0.15 16.50
N ALA A 85 -19.88 0.32 16.75
CA ALA A 85 -20.92 -0.68 16.52
C ALA A 85 -21.97 -0.11 15.57
N GLY A 86 -22.68 -0.96 14.86
CA GLY A 86 -23.50 -0.54 13.74
C GLY A 86 -24.35 -1.62 13.14
N LEU A 87 -24.82 -1.35 11.92
CA LEU A 87 -25.54 -2.26 11.06
C LEU A 87 -24.78 -2.37 9.74
N SER A 88 -24.69 -3.57 9.18
CA SER A 88 -24.26 -3.79 7.80
C SER A 88 -25.24 -4.71 7.11
N GLY A 89 -25.44 -4.51 5.80
CA GLY A 89 -26.35 -5.34 5.05
C GLY A 89 -26.08 -5.35 3.56
N ARG A 90 -26.65 -6.36 2.90
CA ARG A 90 -26.59 -6.55 1.45
C ARG A 90 -27.96 -6.89 0.92
N TYR A 91 -28.34 -6.22 -0.15
CA TYR A 91 -29.52 -6.51 -0.96
C TYR A 91 -29.05 -7.01 -2.33
N SER A 92 -29.66 -8.11 -2.81
CA SER A 92 -29.42 -8.67 -4.13
C SER A 92 -30.74 -9.08 -4.74
N GLN A 93 -30.96 -8.76 -6.02
CA GLN A 93 -32.21 -9.10 -6.72
C GLN A 93 -32.38 -10.61 -7.03
N SER A 94 -31.56 -11.50 -6.44
CA SER A 94 -31.66 -12.95 -6.63
C SER A 94 -32.70 -13.57 -5.69
N ALA A 95 -33.56 -14.44 -6.22
CA ALA A 95 -34.66 -15.10 -5.51
C ALA A 95 -34.24 -15.91 -4.26
N SER A 96 -32.95 -16.24 -4.13
CA SER A 96 -32.42 -17.06 -3.03
C SER A 96 -31.81 -16.27 -1.87
N ASN A 97 -31.62 -14.95 -1.98
CA ASN A 97 -31.00 -14.16 -0.90
C ASN A 97 -31.36 -12.66 -0.99
N PRO A 98 -32.62 -12.28 -0.67
CA PRO A 98 -33.13 -10.97 -1.05
C PRO A 98 -32.57 -9.82 -0.19
N LEU A 99 -32.37 -10.01 1.12
CA LEU A 99 -31.82 -8.98 2.01
C LEU A 99 -31.20 -9.62 3.25
N SER A 100 -29.91 -9.37 3.50
CA SER A 100 -29.26 -9.66 4.77
C SER A 100 -28.96 -8.37 5.51
N ILE A 101 -29.32 -8.30 6.79
CA ILE A 101 -28.96 -7.20 7.70
C ILE A 101 -28.44 -7.84 8.98
N ALA A 102 -27.28 -7.38 9.44
CA ALA A 102 -26.68 -7.82 10.69
C ALA A 102 -26.24 -6.60 11.51
N GLY A 103 -26.34 -6.71 12.84
CA GLY A 103 -25.56 -5.85 13.73
C GLY A 103 -24.08 -6.14 13.52
N ALA A 104 -23.23 -5.13 13.53
CA ALA A 104 -21.81 -5.29 13.24
C ALA A 104 -20.95 -4.45 14.18
N VAL A 105 -19.72 -4.89 14.41
CA VAL A 105 -18.67 -4.15 15.11
C VAL A 105 -17.57 -3.84 14.11
N LYS A 106 -17.08 -2.60 14.13
CA LYS A 106 -16.01 -2.13 13.26
C LYS A 106 -14.87 -1.54 14.10
N LEU A 107 -13.66 -2.04 13.87
CA LEU A 107 -12.42 -1.41 14.30
C LEU A 107 -11.77 -0.79 13.07
N SER A 108 -11.40 0.49 13.15
CA SER A 108 -10.71 1.19 12.06
C SER A 108 -9.37 1.70 12.55
N SER A 109 -8.30 1.07 12.06
CA SER A 109 -6.90 1.44 12.32
C SER A 109 -6.57 1.60 13.80
N LEU A 110 -7.03 0.68 14.65
CA LEU A 110 -6.68 0.67 16.07
C LEU A 110 -5.17 0.38 16.20
N GLY A 111 -4.39 1.40 16.52
CA GLY A 111 -2.93 1.38 16.56
C GLY A 111 -2.40 1.36 17.99
N PHE A 112 -1.42 0.51 18.25
CA PHE A 112 -0.66 0.43 19.50
C PHE A 112 0.82 0.63 19.18
N ASP A 113 1.39 1.73 19.63
CA ASP A 113 2.82 2.00 19.50
C ASP A 113 3.49 1.98 20.88
N MET A 114 4.56 1.20 20.98
CA MET A 114 5.37 1.09 22.19
C MET A 114 6.81 1.44 21.86
N LEU A 115 7.34 2.46 22.55
CA LEU A 115 8.74 2.85 22.47
C LEU A 115 9.39 2.68 23.85
N PRO A 116 9.86 1.46 24.21
CA PRO A 116 10.47 1.23 25.52
C PRO A 116 11.76 2.03 25.72
N THR A 117 12.47 2.30 24.63
CA THR A 117 13.66 3.17 24.58
C THR A 117 13.65 3.95 23.28
N LYS A 118 14.50 4.98 23.15
CA LYS A 118 14.70 5.71 21.90
C LYS A 118 15.13 4.85 20.70
N SER A 119 15.64 3.64 20.97
CA SER A 119 16.22 2.74 19.97
C SER A 119 15.37 1.50 19.71
N THR A 120 14.16 1.44 20.28
CA THR A 120 13.29 0.28 20.19
C THR A 120 11.87 0.76 19.98
N HIS A 121 11.25 0.33 18.88
CA HIS A 121 9.87 0.67 18.56
C HIS A 121 9.13 -0.59 18.12
N PHE A 122 7.98 -0.82 18.73
CA PHE A 122 7.02 -1.85 18.34
C PHE A 122 5.72 -1.18 17.96
N SER A 123 5.11 -1.64 16.88
CA SER A 123 3.82 -1.12 16.39
C SER A 123 2.90 -2.28 16.06
N LEU A 124 1.62 -2.16 16.42
CA LEU A 124 0.55 -3.06 16.01
C LEU A 124 -0.62 -2.21 15.53
N THR A 125 -1.16 -2.48 14.34
CA THR A 125 -2.35 -1.80 13.82
C THR A 125 -3.37 -2.83 13.38
N THR A 126 -4.62 -2.67 13.82
CA THR A 126 -5.70 -3.60 13.52
C THR A 126 -6.93 -2.87 12.96
N SER A 127 -7.44 -3.36 11.85
CA SER A 127 -8.77 -3.04 11.32
C SER A 127 -9.60 -4.31 11.25
N MET A 128 -10.88 -4.23 11.60
CA MET A 128 -11.77 -5.40 11.65
C MET A 128 -13.21 -4.99 11.36
N LEU A 129 -13.93 -5.88 10.68
CA LEU A 129 -15.38 -5.87 10.56
C LEU A 129 -15.91 -7.24 10.95
N ALA A 130 -16.80 -7.31 11.93
CA ALA A 130 -17.40 -8.55 12.40
C ALA A 130 -18.90 -8.35 12.67
N ASP A 131 -19.67 -9.42 12.53
CA ASP A 131 -21.09 -9.49 12.84
C ASP A 131 -21.40 -10.78 13.64
N PRO A 132 -22.65 -11.04 14.09
CA PRO A 132 -22.98 -12.26 14.83
C PRO A 132 -22.68 -13.58 14.11
N SER A 133 -22.53 -13.58 12.78
CA SER A 133 -22.17 -14.77 12.00
C SER A 133 -20.66 -15.02 11.95
N GLY A 134 -19.84 -14.01 12.24
CA GLY A 134 -18.40 -14.16 12.39
C GLY A 134 -17.59 -12.90 12.06
N ILE A 135 -16.30 -13.09 11.83
CA ILE A 135 -15.42 -12.05 11.30
C ILE A 135 -15.65 -11.99 9.80
N ASN A 136 -16.06 -10.82 9.30
CA ASN A 136 -16.25 -10.56 7.87
C ASN A 136 -14.95 -10.11 7.22
N ALA A 137 -14.16 -9.32 7.96
CA ALA A 137 -12.82 -8.91 7.52
C ALA A 137 -11.93 -8.57 8.72
N VAL A 138 -10.64 -8.86 8.61
CA VAL A 138 -9.60 -8.45 9.56
C VAL A 138 -8.30 -8.16 8.81
N SER A 139 -7.65 -7.06 9.16
CA SER A 139 -6.32 -6.69 8.71
C SER A 139 -5.49 -6.28 9.92
N VAL A 140 -4.40 -6.99 10.14
CA VAL A 140 -3.43 -6.72 11.21
C VAL A 140 -2.08 -6.45 10.58
N LYS A 141 -1.40 -5.40 11.02
CA LYS A 141 0.00 -5.11 10.71
C LYS A 141 0.78 -5.03 12.01
N ALA A 142 1.92 -5.69 12.09
CA ALA A 142 2.82 -5.62 13.23
C ALA A 142 4.25 -5.36 12.76
N ALA A 143 4.99 -4.56 13.51
CA ALA A 143 6.40 -4.32 13.24
C ALA A 143 7.23 -4.13 14.50
N ALA A 144 8.51 -4.43 14.38
CA ALA A 144 9.54 -4.20 15.38
C ALA A 144 10.76 -3.55 14.71
N ASN A 145 11.23 -2.44 15.27
CA ASN A 145 12.40 -1.70 14.82
C ASN A 145 13.39 -1.60 15.97
N LEU A 146 14.50 -2.34 15.86
CA LEU A 146 15.53 -2.46 16.89
C LEU A 146 16.81 -1.80 16.37
N ARG A 147 17.22 -0.70 16.98
CA ARG A 147 18.44 0.03 16.60
C ARG A 147 19.55 -0.23 17.61
N ALA A 148 20.69 -0.72 17.14
CA ALA A 148 21.91 -0.73 17.94
C ALA A 148 22.54 0.68 17.95
N GLU A 149 22.50 1.34 16.78
CA GLU A 149 22.95 2.71 16.53
C GLU A 149 22.00 3.35 15.51
N ASP A 150 22.14 4.66 15.26
CA ASP A 150 21.22 5.37 14.36
C ASP A 150 21.15 4.76 12.95
N LEU A 151 22.26 4.19 12.49
CA LEU A 151 22.45 3.59 11.15
C LEU A 151 22.54 2.06 11.17
N VAL A 152 22.52 1.44 12.36
CA VAL A 152 22.58 -0.02 12.51
C VAL A 152 21.27 -0.50 13.13
N ARG A 153 20.42 -1.14 12.32
CA ARG A 153 19.09 -1.58 12.75
C ARG A 153 18.68 -2.94 12.20
N LEU A 154 17.93 -3.67 13.00
CA LEU A 154 17.12 -4.81 12.58
C LEU A 154 15.66 -4.36 12.52
N TYR A 155 15.02 -4.57 11.38
CA TYR A 155 13.60 -4.31 11.19
C TYR A 155 12.88 -5.60 10.83
N ILE A 156 11.71 -5.81 11.42
CA ILE A 156 10.80 -6.91 11.12
C ILE A 156 9.41 -6.32 11.00
N GLY A 157 8.69 -6.63 9.92
CA GLY A 157 7.33 -6.22 9.68
C GLY A 157 6.54 -7.33 9.02
N GLY A 158 5.30 -7.55 9.46
CA GLY A 158 4.41 -8.55 8.88
C GLY A 158 2.94 -8.16 9.00
N SER A 159 2.12 -8.84 8.22
CA SER A 159 0.69 -8.60 8.15
C SER A 159 -0.12 -9.89 8.09
N ALA A 160 -1.35 -9.81 8.58
CA ALA A 160 -2.35 -10.86 8.50
C ALA A 160 -3.64 -10.25 7.94
N ASN A 161 -4.14 -10.79 6.83
CA ASN A 161 -5.32 -10.25 6.16
C ASN A 161 -6.32 -11.37 5.83
N TYR A 162 -7.58 -11.11 6.11
CA TYR A 162 -8.74 -11.90 5.68
C TYR A 162 -9.84 -10.88 5.34
N ASP A 163 -10.31 -10.88 4.10
CA ASP A 163 -11.24 -9.86 3.59
C ASP A 163 -11.87 -10.35 2.26
N PRO A 164 -12.68 -11.42 2.29
CA PRO A 164 -13.20 -12.08 1.08
C PRO A 164 -13.99 -11.13 0.18
N ASP A 165 -14.72 -10.19 0.77
CA ASP A 165 -15.57 -9.23 0.05
C ASP A 165 -14.95 -7.82 -0.08
N SER A 166 -13.66 -7.65 0.26
CA SER A 166 -12.92 -6.37 0.12
C SER A 166 -13.56 -5.20 0.91
N PHE A 167 -13.99 -5.45 2.14
CA PHE A 167 -14.56 -4.45 3.05
C PHE A 167 -13.54 -3.45 3.59
N LEU A 168 -12.29 -3.89 3.78
CA LEU A 168 -11.21 -3.11 4.41
C LEU A 168 -10.10 -2.74 3.43
N SER A 169 -9.94 -3.47 2.34
CA SER A 169 -8.87 -3.26 1.36
C SER A 169 -9.37 -3.25 -0.09
N THR A 170 -8.51 -2.84 -1.03
CA THR A 170 -8.81 -2.92 -2.47
C THR A 170 -8.66 -4.33 -3.05
N ALA A 171 -8.17 -5.29 -2.26
CA ALA A 171 -7.97 -6.67 -2.64
C ALA A 171 -8.84 -7.62 -1.79
N SER A 172 -9.29 -8.73 -2.39
CA SER A 172 -9.97 -9.79 -1.66
C SER A 172 -8.99 -10.83 -1.12
N TYR A 173 -9.24 -11.29 0.11
CA TYR A 173 -8.50 -12.37 0.77
C TYR A 173 -9.49 -13.41 1.29
N GLU A 174 -9.73 -14.46 0.49
CA GLU A 174 -10.68 -15.55 0.81
C GLU A 174 -10.27 -16.36 2.05
N ASP A 175 -8.97 -16.54 2.24
CA ASP A 175 -8.39 -17.23 3.39
C ASP A 175 -7.50 -16.28 4.19
N LEU A 176 -7.32 -16.58 5.49
CA LEU A 176 -6.38 -15.85 6.33
C LEU A 176 -4.97 -15.95 5.75
N THR A 177 -4.49 -14.83 5.25
CA THR A 177 -3.20 -14.71 4.56
C THR A 177 -2.20 -14.04 5.49
N LEU A 178 -1.20 -14.81 5.93
CA LEU A 178 -0.06 -14.32 6.70
C LEU A 178 1.08 -13.96 5.75
N LYS A 179 1.65 -12.76 5.92
CA LYS A 179 2.76 -12.27 5.11
C LYS A 179 3.87 -11.71 6.01
N LEU A 180 5.10 -12.14 5.76
CA LEU A 180 6.27 -11.40 6.19
C LEU A 180 6.50 -10.29 5.17
N ASP A 181 6.25 -9.04 5.54
CA ASP A 181 6.35 -7.91 4.61
C ASP A 181 7.81 -7.50 4.42
N GLU A 182 8.53 -7.30 5.52
CA GLU A 182 9.95 -6.93 5.52
C GLU A 182 10.69 -7.59 6.69
N LEU A 183 11.95 -7.96 6.45
CA LEU A 183 12.89 -8.45 7.44
C LEU A 183 14.29 -8.10 6.95
N PHE A 184 14.93 -7.10 7.54
CA PHE A 184 16.25 -6.68 7.09
C PHE A 184 17.14 -6.15 8.20
N LEU A 185 18.44 -6.25 7.96
CA LEU A 185 19.51 -5.66 8.74
C LEU A 185 20.15 -4.52 7.94
N ASP A 186 20.22 -3.33 8.53
CA ASP A 186 21.01 -2.21 8.04
C ASP A 186 22.32 -2.09 8.81
N THR A 187 23.39 -1.75 8.10
CA THR A 187 24.69 -1.39 8.68
C THR A 187 25.46 -0.47 7.75
N ASP A 188 26.55 0.11 8.22
CA ASP A 188 27.39 1.02 7.45
C ASP A 188 28.88 0.82 7.73
N ILE A 189 29.71 1.31 6.80
CA ILE A 189 31.15 1.51 7.00
C ILE A 189 31.40 3.02 6.99
N GLU A 190 31.85 3.54 8.14
CA GLU A 190 32.22 4.95 8.33
C GLU A 190 31.17 5.96 7.89
N LYS A 191 29.88 5.60 7.88
CA LYS A 191 28.77 6.42 7.34
C LYS A 191 28.96 6.83 5.88
N LYS A 192 29.74 6.07 5.11
CA LYS A 192 30.05 6.32 3.70
C LYS A 192 29.51 5.23 2.77
N VAL A 193 29.46 4.00 3.24
CA VAL A 193 28.92 2.86 2.49
C VAL A 193 27.87 2.19 3.35
N PHE A 194 26.66 2.07 2.84
CA PHE A 194 25.51 1.54 3.57
C PHE A 194 25.12 0.20 2.98
N PHE A 195 24.75 -0.73 3.85
CA PHE A 195 24.38 -2.09 3.49
C PHE A 195 22.99 -2.38 4.03
N ARG A 196 22.17 -3.05 3.23
CA ARG A 196 20.94 -3.68 3.69
C ARG A 196 20.90 -5.13 3.25
N LEU A 197 20.74 -6.05 4.20
CA LEU A 197 20.57 -7.48 3.93
C LEU A 197 19.20 -7.94 4.43
N GLY A 198 18.39 -8.50 3.54
CA GLY A 198 17.12 -9.11 3.93
C GLY A 198 15.98 -8.92 2.94
N LYS A 199 14.79 -9.39 3.32
CA LYS A 199 13.53 -9.11 2.62
C LYS A 199 13.19 -7.64 2.82
N GLN A 200 13.14 -6.90 1.72
CA GLN A 200 13.02 -5.45 1.76
C GLN A 200 12.19 -4.98 0.58
N ARG A 201 11.47 -3.88 0.77
CA ARG A 201 10.78 -3.23 -0.34
C ARG A 201 11.78 -2.49 -1.21
N ILE A 202 11.67 -2.72 -2.52
CA ILE A 202 12.47 -2.05 -3.53
C ILE A 202 11.48 -1.56 -4.57
N SER A 203 11.47 -0.25 -4.83
CA SER A 203 10.72 0.32 -5.95
C SER A 203 11.70 1.15 -6.76
N TRP A 204 11.97 0.71 -7.98
CA TRP A 204 12.64 1.54 -8.97
C TRP A 204 11.61 2.28 -9.82
N GLY A 205 12.10 3.20 -10.65
CA GLY A 205 11.28 4.07 -11.49
C GLY A 205 10.74 5.31 -10.80
N VAL A 206 10.39 6.29 -11.64
CA VAL A 206 9.82 7.59 -11.30
C VAL A 206 8.34 7.69 -11.69
N GLY A 207 7.84 6.70 -12.43
CA GLY A 207 6.45 6.58 -12.84
C GLY A 207 5.48 6.40 -11.69
N ASN A 208 4.19 6.61 -11.98
CA ASN A 208 3.11 6.48 -11.00
C ASN A 208 2.30 5.20 -11.22
N TRP A 209 1.53 5.14 -12.30
CA TRP A 209 0.70 3.99 -12.69
C TRP A 209 1.52 2.90 -13.39
N TYR A 210 2.51 3.32 -14.18
CA TYR A 210 3.38 2.43 -14.95
C TYR A 210 4.85 2.73 -14.62
N LYS A 211 5.61 1.70 -14.23
CA LYS A 211 7.05 1.80 -13.90
C LYS A 211 7.83 0.68 -14.60
N PRO A 212 8.07 0.77 -15.91
CA PRO A 212 8.77 -0.30 -16.63
C PRO A 212 10.19 -0.56 -16.09
N SER A 213 10.86 0.44 -15.51
CA SER A 213 12.19 0.26 -14.92
C SER A 213 12.18 -0.45 -13.56
N ASP A 214 11.00 -0.78 -13.03
CA ASP A 214 10.89 -1.50 -11.77
C ASP A 214 11.01 -3.02 -11.92
N VAL A 215 12.26 -3.46 -12.03
CA VAL A 215 12.60 -4.86 -12.33
C VAL A 215 12.82 -5.73 -11.09
N LEU A 216 12.81 -5.14 -9.90
CA LEU A 216 13.09 -5.83 -8.63
C LEU A 216 11.85 -6.09 -7.79
N SER A 217 10.77 -5.34 -7.98
CA SER A 217 9.50 -5.61 -7.30
C SER A 217 8.94 -6.98 -7.67
N LEU A 218 8.44 -7.72 -6.68
CA LEU A 218 7.81 -9.03 -6.88
C LEU A 218 6.33 -8.91 -7.26
N ALA A 219 5.72 -7.75 -6.99
CA ALA A 219 4.33 -7.46 -7.33
C ALA A 219 4.23 -6.37 -8.39
N ALA A 220 3.27 -6.53 -9.30
CA ALA A 220 2.87 -5.49 -10.23
C ALA A 220 2.25 -4.29 -9.48
N ILE A 221 2.26 -3.12 -10.12
CA ILE A 221 1.54 -1.95 -9.62
C ILE A 221 0.04 -2.22 -9.75
N ASP A 222 -0.70 -2.01 -8.66
CA ASP A 222 -2.14 -1.86 -8.72
C ASP A 222 -2.44 -0.46 -9.28
N PRO A 223 -2.97 -0.34 -10.50
CA PRO A 223 -3.20 0.97 -11.10
C PRO A 223 -4.34 1.75 -10.41
N ASP A 224 -5.21 1.08 -9.64
CA ASP A 224 -6.26 1.72 -8.84
C ASP A 224 -5.70 2.24 -7.49
N ASN A 225 -4.53 1.74 -7.07
CA ASN A 225 -3.78 2.22 -5.92
C ASN A 225 -2.26 2.20 -6.19
N PRO A 226 -1.74 3.10 -7.04
CA PRO A 226 -0.35 3.06 -7.52
C PRO A 226 0.69 3.31 -6.42
N SER A 227 0.26 3.89 -5.30
CA SER A 227 1.09 4.10 -4.10
C SER A 227 1.06 2.93 -3.12
N ALA A 228 0.28 1.88 -3.39
CA ALA A 228 0.24 0.70 -2.53
C ALA A 228 1.64 0.13 -2.35
N GLU A 229 1.93 -0.28 -1.12
CA GLU A 229 3.18 -0.91 -0.81
C GLU A 229 3.27 -2.26 -1.52
N ARG A 230 4.38 -2.51 -2.22
CA ARG A 230 4.57 -3.74 -3.00
C ARG A 230 5.59 -4.63 -2.34
N GLU A 231 5.36 -5.93 -2.48
CA GLU A 231 6.28 -6.94 -1.99
C GLU A 231 7.61 -6.82 -2.73
N GLY A 232 8.68 -6.74 -1.94
CA GLY A 232 10.05 -6.73 -2.46
C GLY A 232 10.80 -8.02 -2.14
N PRO A 233 11.92 -8.25 -2.82
CA PRO A 233 12.66 -9.49 -2.73
C PRO A 233 13.52 -9.53 -1.46
N PHE A 234 14.02 -10.73 -1.15
CA PHE A 234 15.24 -10.83 -0.36
C PHE A 234 16.41 -10.32 -1.20
N ALA A 235 17.16 -9.35 -0.69
CA ALA A 235 18.28 -8.77 -1.41
C ALA A 235 19.41 -8.37 -0.46
N PHE A 236 20.61 -8.30 -1.01
CA PHE A 236 21.73 -7.56 -0.44
C PHE A 236 21.91 -6.27 -1.24
N LYS A 237 21.72 -5.12 -0.59
CA LYS A 237 21.90 -3.78 -1.15
C LYS A 237 23.21 -3.19 -0.63
N ILE A 238 23.97 -2.57 -1.52
CA ILE A 238 25.07 -1.66 -1.22
C ILE A 238 24.67 -0.28 -1.75
N ASP A 239 24.85 0.77 -0.96
CA ASP A 239 24.54 2.17 -1.31
C ASP A 239 25.74 3.07 -0.95
N VAL A 240 26.24 3.79 -1.92
CA VAL A 240 27.37 4.71 -1.78
C VAL A 240 26.91 6.13 -2.16
N PRO A 241 26.50 6.95 -1.18
CA PRO A 241 26.19 8.36 -1.43
C PRO A 241 27.43 9.16 -1.81
N GLN A 242 27.28 9.98 -2.84
CA GLN A 242 28.27 10.93 -3.35
C GLN A 242 27.63 12.32 -3.39
N LYS A 243 27.42 12.90 -2.20
CA LYS A 243 26.57 14.09 -1.98
C LYS A 243 25.11 13.80 -2.31
N LEU A 244 24.57 14.41 -3.37
CA LEU A 244 23.20 14.18 -3.86
C LEU A 244 23.11 12.96 -4.78
N ASN A 245 24.26 12.48 -5.29
CA ASN A 245 24.30 11.33 -6.19
C ASN A 245 24.40 10.03 -5.40
N HIS A 246 23.94 8.93 -5.97
CA HIS A 246 24.00 7.62 -5.32
C HIS A 246 24.45 6.55 -6.30
N ALA A 247 25.38 5.69 -5.89
CA ALA A 247 25.69 4.44 -6.57
C ALA A 247 25.15 3.27 -5.76
N MET A 248 24.31 2.44 -6.38
CA MET A 248 23.64 1.33 -5.73
C MET A 248 23.91 0.02 -6.45
N LEU A 249 24.11 -1.05 -5.68
CA LEU A 249 24.18 -2.42 -6.18
C LEU A 249 23.22 -3.29 -5.37
N TYR A 250 22.43 -4.10 -6.06
CA TYR A 250 21.55 -5.10 -5.49
C TYR A 250 21.96 -6.47 -5.99
N LEU A 251 22.10 -7.41 -5.06
CA LEU A 251 22.27 -8.84 -5.33
C LEU A 251 21.07 -9.58 -4.76
N VAL A 252 20.36 -10.32 -5.61
CA VAL A 252 19.15 -11.06 -5.26
C VAL A 252 19.44 -12.54 -5.47
N PRO A 253 19.43 -13.38 -4.42
CA PRO A 253 19.61 -14.81 -4.57
C PRO A 253 18.46 -15.41 -5.38
N PRO A 254 18.69 -16.58 -6.00
CA PRO A 254 17.68 -17.20 -6.84
C PRO A 254 16.63 -17.86 -5.96
N VAL A 255 15.42 -17.99 -6.51
CA VAL A 255 14.36 -18.83 -5.95
C VAL A 255 14.36 -20.25 -6.54
N SER A 256 15.28 -20.54 -7.46
CA SER A 256 15.45 -21.85 -8.11
C SER A 256 16.36 -22.79 -7.31
N SER A 257 16.27 -24.09 -7.63
CA SER A 257 17.15 -25.13 -7.08
C SER A 257 18.59 -25.05 -7.55
N ASP A 258 18.92 -24.16 -8.50
CA ASP A 258 20.30 -23.91 -8.94
C ASP A 258 21.04 -23.01 -7.92
N PRO A 259 22.04 -23.52 -7.20
CA PRO A 259 22.79 -22.76 -6.21
C PRO A 259 23.72 -21.67 -6.81
N GLY A 260 23.96 -21.68 -8.13
CA GLY A 260 24.75 -20.67 -8.83
C GLY A 260 23.92 -19.54 -9.46
N ALA A 261 22.60 -19.68 -9.48
CA ALA A 261 21.71 -18.65 -10.00
C ALA A 261 21.71 -17.42 -9.08
N PHE A 262 21.62 -16.21 -9.60
CA PHE A 262 21.34 -14.98 -8.85
C PHE A 262 20.95 -13.87 -9.84
N SER A 263 20.36 -12.80 -9.34
CA SER A 263 20.13 -11.57 -10.10
C SER A 263 20.97 -10.44 -9.53
N ALA A 264 21.50 -9.59 -10.40
CA ALA A 264 22.22 -8.39 -10.01
C ALA A 264 21.62 -7.17 -10.69
N ALA A 265 21.52 -6.08 -9.94
CA ALA A 265 21.04 -4.81 -10.45
C ALA A 265 21.95 -3.68 -9.95
N ALA A 266 22.48 -2.89 -10.88
CA ALA A 266 23.27 -1.70 -10.54
C ALA A 266 22.50 -0.46 -10.97
N ARG A 267 22.56 0.59 -10.17
CA ARG A 267 21.91 1.88 -10.45
C ARG A 267 22.82 3.03 -10.04
N TYR A 268 22.84 4.09 -10.84
CA TYR A 268 23.48 5.35 -10.53
C TYR A 268 22.48 6.49 -10.67
N ASP A 269 22.27 7.24 -9.59
CA ASP A 269 21.45 8.44 -9.57
C ASP A 269 22.35 9.68 -9.60
N LEU A 270 22.14 10.53 -10.59
CA LEU A 270 22.85 11.79 -10.83
C LEU A 270 21.88 12.96 -10.71
N VAL A 271 22.14 13.85 -9.76
CA VAL A 271 21.39 15.10 -9.61
C VAL A 271 22.17 16.23 -10.28
N THR A 272 21.60 16.83 -11.33
CA THR A 272 22.22 17.92 -12.08
C THR A 272 21.19 18.92 -12.60
N SER A 273 21.45 20.22 -12.42
CA SER A 273 20.64 21.29 -13.00
C SER A 273 19.12 21.21 -12.73
N GLY A 274 18.72 20.75 -11.54
CA GLY A 274 17.31 20.57 -11.16
C GLY A 274 16.65 19.29 -11.71
N TRP A 275 17.45 18.41 -12.31
CA TRP A 275 17.03 17.08 -12.77
C TRP A 275 17.68 15.99 -11.95
N GLU A 276 16.95 14.90 -11.75
CA GLU A 276 17.48 13.62 -11.28
C GLU A 276 17.45 12.64 -12.43
N LEU A 277 18.63 12.15 -12.81
CA LEU A 277 18.84 11.18 -13.88
C LEU A 277 19.29 9.86 -13.27
N SER A 278 18.66 8.76 -13.64
CA SER A 278 19.06 7.43 -13.18
C SER A 278 19.47 6.56 -14.35
N PHE A 279 20.59 5.88 -14.20
CA PHE A 279 21.08 4.87 -15.14
C PHE A 279 21.13 3.54 -14.39
N ALA A 280 20.49 2.51 -14.92
CA ALA A 280 20.49 1.21 -14.27
C ALA A 280 20.63 0.06 -15.26
N GLY A 281 21.19 -1.03 -14.76
CA GLY A 281 21.34 -2.30 -15.47
C GLY A 281 20.88 -3.43 -14.57
N PHE A 282 20.22 -4.42 -15.16
CA PHE A 282 19.78 -5.63 -14.48
C PHE A 282 20.13 -6.87 -15.31
N GLY A 283 20.55 -7.94 -14.63
CA GLY A 283 20.82 -9.23 -15.24
C GLY A 283 20.61 -10.38 -14.25
N ARG A 284 20.41 -11.58 -14.80
CA ARG A 284 20.26 -12.82 -14.04
C ARG A 284 21.16 -13.89 -14.62
N THR A 285 21.72 -14.75 -13.76
CA THR A 285 22.60 -15.84 -14.21
C THR A 285 21.85 -17.10 -14.63
N ASP A 286 20.58 -17.26 -14.25
CA ASP A 286 19.70 -18.36 -14.69
C ASP A 286 19.06 -18.13 -16.06
N MET A 287 19.50 -17.09 -16.77
CA MET A 287 19.04 -16.76 -18.12
C MET A 287 20.22 -16.78 -19.09
N ALA A 288 20.02 -17.40 -20.25
CA ALA A 288 21.05 -17.50 -21.28
C ALA A 288 21.62 -16.10 -21.63
N VAL A 289 20.76 -15.11 -21.93
CA VAL A 289 21.05 -13.65 -21.94
C VAL A 289 19.71 -12.89 -21.90
N ARG A 290 19.36 -12.16 -20.82
CA ARG A 290 18.21 -11.21 -20.79
C ARG A 290 18.51 -9.92 -20.00
N PRO A 291 19.55 -9.17 -20.37
CA PRO A 291 19.88 -7.92 -19.70
C PRO A 291 18.78 -6.90 -19.92
N ARG A 292 18.60 -6.03 -18.94
CA ARG A 292 17.75 -4.85 -19.05
C ARG A 292 18.59 -3.62 -18.77
N LEU A 293 18.52 -2.64 -19.66
CA LEU A 293 19.09 -1.31 -19.47
C LEU A 293 17.96 -0.34 -19.24
N MET A 294 18.11 0.50 -18.24
CA MET A 294 17.08 1.41 -17.78
C MET A 294 17.65 2.79 -17.65
N PHE A 295 16.88 3.78 -18.10
CA PHE A 295 17.13 5.18 -17.89
C PHE A 295 15.87 5.82 -17.34
N SER A 296 15.99 6.68 -16.34
CA SER A 296 14.89 7.53 -15.91
C SER A 296 15.34 8.96 -15.70
N ALA A 297 14.42 9.89 -15.91
CA ALA A 297 14.64 11.30 -15.65
C ALA A 297 13.42 11.88 -14.96
N THR A 298 13.63 12.75 -13.98
CA THR A 298 12.57 13.55 -13.35
C THR A 298 13.10 14.95 -13.06
N GLY A 299 12.23 15.95 -13.20
CA GLY A 299 12.58 17.34 -12.97
C GLY A 299 11.40 18.26 -13.22
N ALA A 300 11.65 19.57 -13.20
CA ALA A 300 10.65 20.57 -13.46
C ALA A 300 10.93 21.31 -14.78
N VAL A 301 9.90 21.51 -15.59
CA VAL A 301 9.92 22.34 -16.81
C VAL A 301 8.87 23.44 -16.65
N GLY A 302 9.31 24.65 -16.31
CA GLY A 302 8.40 25.74 -15.98
C GLY A 302 7.56 25.42 -14.74
N ALA A 303 6.24 25.37 -14.90
CA ALA A 303 5.32 25.04 -13.82
C ALA A 303 4.95 23.54 -13.74
N PHE A 304 5.54 22.71 -14.59
CA PHE A 304 5.20 21.30 -14.72
C PHE A 304 6.29 20.41 -14.14
N ASP A 305 5.92 19.43 -13.33
CA ASP A 305 6.82 18.33 -12.99
C ASP A 305 6.73 17.30 -14.10
N VAL A 306 7.86 16.94 -14.69
CA VAL A 306 7.95 16.01 -15.82
C VAL A 306 8.85 14.86 -15.42
N TYR A 307 8.44 13.64 -15.79
CA TYR A 307 9.24 12.45 -15.57
C TYR A 307 9.08 11.47 -16.72
N GLY A 308 10.07 10.60 -16.88
CA GLY A 308 10.00 9.51 -17.86
C GLY A 308 10.98 8.39 -17.55
N GLU A 309 10.69 7.22 -18.10
CA GLU A 309 11.54 6.04 -18.01
C GLU A 309 11.63 5.37 -19.37
N GLN A 310 12.82 4.87 -19.69
CA GLN A 310 13.13 4.10 -20.88
C GLN A 310 13.77 2.78 -20.46
N VAL A 311 13.30 1.68 -21.04
CA VAL A 311 13.85 0.34 -20.79
C VAL A 311 14.11 -0.35 -22.12
N ALA A 312 15.34 -0.78 -22.32
CA ALA A 312 15.72 -1.67 -23.40
C ALA A 312 15.99 -3.06 -22.82
N LEU A 313 15.42 -4.10 -23.43
CA LEU A 313 15.61 -5.48 -23.00
C LEU A 313 15.76 -6.40 -24.21
N TYR A 314 16.48 -7.50 -24.03
CA TYR A 314 16.63 -8.56 -25.02
C TYR A 314 15.94 -9.84 -24.50
N GLY A 315 14.93 -10.30 -25.22
CA GLY A 315 14.02 -11.36 -24.82
C GLY A 315 12.93 -10.91 -23.84
N SER A 316 11.84 -11.68 -23.76
CA SER A 316 10.70 -11.41 -22.87
C SER A 316 10.47 -12.57 -21.90
N ASP A 317 10.16 -12.23 -20.65
CA ASP A 317 9.76 -13.20 -19.63
C ASP A 317 8.31 -13.65 -19.77
N ARG A 318 7.54 -13.05 -20.68
CA ARG A 318 6.12 -13.33 -20.88
C ARG A 318 5.87 -14.61 -21.68
N THR A 319 4.90 -15.39 -21.23
CA THR A 319 4.32 -16.47 -22.03
C THR A 319 3.23 -15.90 -22.95
N TYR A 320 3.45 -16.01 -24.26
CA TYR A 320 2.50 -15.52 -25.26
C TYR A 320 1.56 -16.64 -25.71
N VAL A 321 0.44 -16.26 -26.33
CA VAL A 321 -0.51 -17.17 -26.96
C VAL A 321 -0.82 -16.69 -28.37
N ARG A 322 -1.04 -17.64 -29.28
CA ARG A 322 -1.51 -17.40 -30.65
C ARG A 322 -2.47 -18.51 -31.07
N GLU A 323 -3.22 -18.24 -32.13
CA GLU A 323 -4.03 -19.27 -32.77
C GLU A 323 -3.14 -20.30 -33.45
N LYS A 324 -3.50 -21.58 -33.28
CA LYS A 324 -2.81 -22.69 -33.93
C LYS A 324 -3.41 -22.93 -35.31
N THR A 325 -2.57 -23.27 -36.28
CA THR A 325 -3.05 -23.74 -37.59
C THR A 325 -3.89 -25.01 -37.42
N GLY A 326 -5.15 -24.97 -37.88
CA GLY A 326 -6.14 -26.04 -37.67
C GLY A 326 -7.06 -25.86 -36.46
N GLY A 327 -6.96 -24.72 -35.76
CA GLY A 327 -7.84 -24.34 -34.66
C GLY A 327 -7.23 -24.55 -33.27
N GLY A 328 -7.78 -23.85 -32.28
CA GLY A 328 -7.28 -23.82 -30.91
C GLY A 328 -6.15 -22.82 -30.69
N TYR A 329 -5.48 -22.93 -29.54
CA TYR A 329 -4.47 -21.97 -29.08
C TYR A 329 -3.20 -22.70 -28.66
N GLU A 330 -2.04 -22.11 -28.98
CA GLU A 330 -0.73 -22.56 -28.53
C GLU A 330 0.05 -21.43 -27.90
N THR A 331 0.92 -21.77 -26.94
CA THR A 331 1.79 -20.80 -26.29
C THR A 331 3.16 -20.74 -26.95
N TYR A 332 3.79 -19.58 -26.90
CA TYR A 332 5.14 -19.38 -27.43
C TYR A 332 5.92 -18.35 -26.60
N ARG A 333 7.22 -18.27 -26.85
CA ARG A 333 8.17 -17.39 -26.19
C ARG A 333 8.85 -16.50 -27.22
N ARG A 334 9.19 -15.28 -26.83
CA ARG A 334 10.00 -14.35 -27.64
C ARG A 334 11.31 -14.11 -26.91
N GLU A 335 12.31 -14.95 -27.19
CA GLU A 335 13.55 -15.00 -26.39
C GLU A 335 14.71 -14.25 -27.05
N ASP A 336 14.70 -14.12 -28.38
CA ASP A 336 15.77 -13.53 -29.18
C ASP A 336 15.31 -12.25 -29.91
N GLU A 337 14.55 -11.41 -29.20
CA GLU A 337 13.99 -10.17 -29.74
C GLU A 337 14.35 -8.97 -28.86
N PHE A 338 14.63 -7.83 -29.49
CA PHE A 338 14.77 -6.57 -28.76
C PHE A 338 13.39 -5.97 -28.48
N PHE A 339 13.16 -5.60 -27.23
CA PHE A 339 11.99 -4.82 -26.83
C PHE A 339 12.40 -3.49 -26.22
N PHE A 340 11.51 -2.52 -26.36
CA PHE A 340 11.62 -1.22 -25.76
C PHE A 340 10.34 -0.91 -24.96
N GLN A 341 10.49 -0.33 -23.78
CA GLN A 341 9.37 0.17 -22.99
C GLN A 341 9.65 1.63 -22.63
N SER A 342 8.61 2.45 -22.66
CA SER A 342 8.72 3.89 -22.43
C SER A 342 7.54 4.37 -21.62
N THR A 343 7.78 5.14 -20.57
CA THR A 343 6.73 5.94 -19.94
C THR A 343 7.12 7.40 -19.86
N LEU A 344 6.14 8.28 -20.01
CA LEU A 344 6.29 9.71 -19.86
C LEU A 344 5.09 10.22 -19.07
N GLY A 345 5.32 11.09 -18.10
CA GLY A 345 4.24 11.74 -17.40
C GLY A 345 4.54 13.16 -16.98
N ILE A 346 3.46 13.87 -16.71
CA ILE A 346 3.44 15.29 -16.39
C ILE A 346 2.48 15.54 -15.23
N LYS A 347 2.87 16.41 -14.30
CA LYS A 347 2.05 16.88 -13.20
C LYS A 347 2.00 18.39 -13.22
N TYR A 348 0.84 18.92 -12.86
CA TYR A 348 0.63 20.34 -12.64
C TYR A 348 -0.30 20.51 -11.45
N SER A 349 0.05 21.41 -10.54
CA SER A 349 -0.85 21.78 -9.45
C SER A 349 -0.71 23.27 -9.15
N LYS A 350 -1.82 23.89 -8.77
CA LYS A 350 -1.84 25.29 -8.36
C LYS A 350 -2.92 25.52 -7.32
N SER A 351 -2.56 26.27 -6.29
CA SER A 351 -3.47 26.80 -5.29
C SER A 351 -3.49 28.33 -5.39
N LEU A 352 -4.69 28.90 -5.47
CA LEU A 352 -4.92 30.33 -5.54
C LEU A 352 -5.36 30.84 -4.17
N SER A 353 -5.02 32.09 -3.85
CA SER A 353 -5.44 32.76 -2.61
C SER A 353 -6.96 32.90 -2.49
N SER A 354 -7.70 32.78 -3.60
CA SER A 354 -9.17 32.76 -3.63
C SER A 354 -9.79 31.49 -3.03
N GLY A 355 -8.98 30.51 -2.58
CA GLY A 355 -9.46 29.23 -2.07
C GLY A 355 -9.68 28.17 -3.16
N LEU A 356 -9.42 28.49 -4.42
CA LEU A 356 -9.44 27.53 -5.53
C LEU A 356 -8.09 26.80 -5.62
N SER A 357 -8.11 25.47 -5.62
CA SER A 357 -6.95 24.63 -5.93
C SER A 357 -7.30 23.63 -7.02
N TYR A 358 -6.35 23.30 -7.89
CA TYR A 358 -6.53 22.23 -8.86
C TYR A 358 -5.22 21.49 -9.09
N SER A 359 -5.35 20.23 -9.48
CA SER A 359 -4.23 19.38 -9.85
C SER A 359 -4.58 18.52 -11.06
N LEU A 360 -3.57 18.20 -11.86
CA LEU A 360 -3.64 17.33 -13.02
C LEU A 360 -2.38 16.48 -13.06
N HIS A 361 -2.53 15.19 -13.34
CA HIS A 361 -1.43 14.25 -13.53
C HIS A 361 -1.80 13.32 -14.67
N VAL A 362 -0.93 13.23 -15.68
CA VAL A 362 -1.12 12.35 -16.84
C VAL A 362 0.14 11.51 -17.04
N GLN A 363 -0.02 10.26 -17.46
CA GLN A 363 1.06 9.35 -17.78
C GLN A 363 0.70 8.48 -18.99
N GLY A 364 1.53 8.52 -20.03
CA GLY A 364 1.48 7.58 -21.14
C GLY A 364 2.48 6.45 -20.95
N TYR A 365 2.15 5.25 -21.42
CA TYR A 365 3.04 4.10 -21.36
C TYR A 365 2.98 3.26 -22.64
N TYR A 366 4.15 3.01 -23.22
CA TYR A 366 4.39 2.08 -24.31
C TYR A 366 5.07 0.83 -23.74
N ASN A 367 4.41 -0.31 -23.90
CA ASN A 367 4.88 -1.62 -23.50
C ASN A 367 5.28 -2.46 -24.72
N GLY A 368 6.54 -2.40 -25.15
CA GLY A 368 6.98 -3.17 -26.32
C GLY A 368 6.86 -4.69 -26.17
N THR A 369 6.72 -5.22 -24.94
CA THR A 369 6.49 -6.65 -24.70
C THR A 369 5.03 -7.07 -24.84
N GLY A 370 4.11 -6.12 -24.97
CA GLY A 370 2.67 -6.37 -25.09
C GLY A 370 2.22 -6.74 -26.50
N TYR A 371 0.95 -7.11 -26.63
CA TYR A 371 0.29 -7.29 -27.92
C TYR A 371 -0.12 -5.93 -28.47
N SER A 372 0.10 -5.70 -29.76
CA SER A 372 -0.46 -4.52 -30.44
C SER A 372 -2.00 -4.56 -30.41
N ASP A 373 -2.56 -5.76 -30.60
CA ASP A 373 -3.96 -6.12 -30.45
C ASP A 373 -4.06 -7.28 -29.46
N ALA A 374 -4.60 -7.01 -28.27
CA ALA A 374 -4.74 -7.97 -27.18
C ALA A 374 -6.08 -8.73 -27.22
N SER A 375 -6.88 -8.59 -28.28
CA SER A 375 -8.19 -9.24 -28.42
C SER A 375 -8.16 -10.77 -28.29
N ILE A 376 -7.04 -11.42 -28.64
CA ILE A 376 -6.86 -12.86 -28.43
C ILE A 376 -7.04 -13.28 -26.97
N LEU A 377 -6.70 -12.39 -26.03
CA LEU A 377 -6.83 -12.64 -24.59
C LEU A 377 -8.25 -12.40 -24.07
N LEU A 378 -9.17 -11.90 -24.91
CA LEU A 378 -10.60 -11.85 -24.57
C LEU A 378 -11.22 -13.25 -24.58
N VAL A 379 -10.60 -14.21 -25.27
CA VAL A 379 -11.10 -15.59 -25.41
C VAL A 379 -10.64 -16.46 -24.24
N ASP A 380 -11.60 -17.04 -23.51
CA ASP A 380 -11.34 -17.89 -22.33
C ASP A 380 -10.40 -19.08 -22.64
N ALA A 381 -10.50 -19.68 -23.83
CA ALA A 381 -9.64 -20.78 -24.24
C ALA A 381 -8.17 -20.37 -24.45
N ALA A 382 -7.93 -19.15 -24.95
CA ALA A 382 -6.57 -18.61 -25.11
C ALA A 382 -5.92 -18.33 -23.75
N ARG A 383 -6.67 -17.71 -22.81
CA ARG A 383 -6.21 -17.47 -21.43
C ARG A 383 -5.86 -18.78 -20.73
N LYS A 384 -6.72 -19.79 -20.85
CA LYS A 384 -6.48 -21.13 -20.31
C LYS A 384 -5.25 -21.81 -20.91
N ALA A 385 -4.92 -21.54 -22.18
CA ALA A 385 -3.69 -22.05 -22.78
C ALA A 385 -2.45 -21.43 -22.13
N VAL A 386 -2.47 -20.12 -21.83
CA VAL A 386 -1.41 -19.44 -21.07
C VAL A 386 -1.29 -19.98 -19.65
N GLU A 387 -2.40 -20.08 -18.91
CA GLU A 387 -2.44 -20.56 -17.52
C GLU A 387 -1.94 -22.00 -17.36
N LYS A 388 -2.09 -22.85 -18.40
CA LYS A 388 -1.60 -24.23 -18.41
C LYS A 388 -0.15 -24.37 -18.84
N SER A 389 0.50 -23.30 -19.29
CA SER A 389 1.91 -23.34 -19.69
C SER A 389 2.80 -23.65 -18.48
N SER A 390 3.83 -24.46 -18.67
CA SER A 390 4.84 -24.74 -17.66
C SER A 390 5.64 -23.51 -17.24
N THR A 391 5.63 -22.47 -18.06
CA THR A 391 6.29 -21.17 -17.82
C THR A 391 5.34 -20.07 -17.35
N TYR A 392 4.08 -20.41 -17.05
CA TYR A 392 3.07 -19.43 -16.66
C TYR A 392 3.49 -18.63 -15.43
N ARG A 393 3.35 -17.31 -15.54
CA ARG A 393 3.41 -16.39 -14.40
C ARG A 393 2.10 -15.60 -14.37
N SER A 394 1.58 -15.28 -13.18
CA SER A 394 0.38 -14.45 -13.03
C SER A 394 0.49 -13.10 -13.77
N SER A 395 1.71 -12.57 -13.89
CA SER A 395 2.02 -11.36 -14.65
C SER A 395 1.79 -11.49 -16.17
N ASP A 396 1.76 -12.71 -16.72
CA ASP A 396 1.58 -12.95 -18.17
C ASP A 396 0.21 -12.47 -18.69
N LEU A 397 -0.78 -12.39 -17.81
CA LEU A 397 -2.16 -11.95 -18.09
C LEU A 397 -2.46 -10.55 -17.51
N THR A 398 -1.43 -9.79 -17.17
CA THR A 398 -1.53 -8.37 -16.76
C THR A 398 -0.69 -7.50 -17.69
N GLN A 399 -1.05 -6.22 -17.84
CA GLN A 399 -0.39 -5.28 -18.74
C GLN A 399 -0.12 -5.90 -20.11
N THR A 400 -1.16 -6.49 -20.70
CA THR A 400 -1.04 -7.35 -21.89
C THR A 400 -0.99 -6.56 -23.19
N GLY A 401 -1.58 -5.38 -23.21
CA GLY A 401 -1.51 -4.41 -24.29
C GLY A 401 -0.16 -3.73 -24.44
N MET A 402 -0.04 -2.97 -25.52
CA MET A 402 1.13 -2.21 -25.90
C MET A 402 1.01 -0.72 -25.57
N TRP A 403 -0.21 -0.18 -25.52
CA TRP A 403 -0.45 1.25 -25.40
C TRP A 403 -1.40 1.58 -24.25
N TYR A 404 -0.91 2.35 -23.29
CA TYR A 404 -1.66 2.73 -22.10
C TYR A 404 -1.65 4.23 -21.87
N LEU A 405 -2.74 4.72 -21.29
CA LEU A 405 -2.86 6.09 -20.78
C LEU A 405 -3.52 6.07 -19.41
N ALA A 406 -2.92 6.76 -18.46
CA ALA A 406 -3.50 7.00 -17.14
C ALA A 406 -3.52 8.50 -16.86
N GLY A 407 -4.50 8.94 -16.07
CA GLY A 407 -4.51 10.29 -15.57
C GLY A 407 -5.43 10.48 -14.38
N SER A 408 -5.18 11.53 -13.62
CA SER A 408 -6.03 11.97 -12.53
C SER A 408 -6.08 13.50 -12.48
N GLY A 409 -7.15 14.01 -11.89
CA GLY A 409 -7.29 15.44 -11.68
C GLY A 409 -8.17 15.74 -10.48
N SER A 410 -7.99 16.93 -9.92
CA SER A 410 -8.84 17.46 -8.87
C SER A 410 -9.06 18.96 -9.01
N LEU A 411 -10.22 19.41 -8.53
CA LEU A 411 -10.64 20.79 -8.44
C LEU A 411 -11.29 20.98 -7.07
N SER A 412 -10.65 21.76 -6.22
CA SER A 412 -11.07 22.01 -4.83
C SER A 412 -11.40 23.47 -4.64
N PHE A 413 -12.59 23.75 -4.10
CA PHE A 413 -13.06 25.07 -3.74
C PHE A 413 -13.19 25.17 -2.23
N ARG A 414 -12.51 26.15 -1.64
CA ARG A 414 -12.57 26.46 -0.21
C ARG A 414 -13.43 27.70 0.01
N PHE A 415 -14.44 27.58 0.87
CA PHE A 415 -15.35 28.67 1.25
C PHE A 415 -15.36 28.84 2.76
N GLY A 416 -15.32 30.09 3.24
CA GLY A 416 -15.38 30.40 4.67
C GLY A 416 -14.12 30.01 5.46
N GLU A 417 -14.20 30.20 6.78
CA GLU A 417 -13.10 29.98 7.71
C GLU A 417 -13.60 29.40 9.04
N GLY A 418 -12.68 28.85 9.84
CA GLY A 418 -12.97 28.27 11.15
C GLY A 418 -14.06 27.19 11.07
N LYS A 419 -15.08 27.30 11.93
CA LYS A 419 -16.17 26.32 12.02
C LYS A 419 -17.15 26.35 10.84
N GLY A 420 -17.12 27.41 10.02
CA GLY A 420 -17.95 27.56 8.82
C GLY A 420 -17.22 27.16 7.52
N LEU A 421 -15.97 26.69 7.62
CA LEU A 421 -15.17 26.27 6.48
C LEU A 421 -15.88 25.13 5.73
N THR A 422 -16.04 25.29 4.42
CA THR A 422 -16.58 24.28 3.51
C THR A 422 -15.60 24.06 2.38
N VAL A 423 -15.24 22.81 2.13
CA VAL A 423 -14.37 22.42 1.01
C VAL A 423 -15.13 21.47 0.09
N VAL A 424 -15.32 21.88 -1.17
CA VAL A 424 -15.92 21.05 -2.21
C VAL A 424 -14.80 20.62 -3.17
N THR A 425 -14.58 19.32 -3.30
CA THR A 425 -13.56 18.75 -4.20
C THR A 425 -14.23 17.86 -5.23
N LEU A 426 -14.06 18.21 -6.50
CA LEU A 426 -14.34 17.32 -7.63
C LEU A 426 -13.02 16.65 -8.01
N SER A 427 -13.00 15.33 -8.12
CA SER A 427 -11.78 14.60 -8.46
C SER A 427 -12.08 13.34 -9.25
N GLY A 428 -11.08 12.81 -9.93
CA GLY A 428 -11.18 11.47 -10.48
C GLY A 428 -9.88 11.00 -11.09
N TYR A 429 -9.87 9.72 -11.46
CA TYR A 429 -8.83 9.14 -12.29
C TYR A 429 -9.44 8.35 -13.45
N ALA A 430 -8.64 8.10 -14.47
CA ALA A 430 -8.95 7.25 -15.60
C ALA A 430 -7.70 6.47 -16.03
N LEU A 431 -7.93 5.24 -16.51
CA LEU A 431 -6.96 4.29 -17.02
C LEU A 431 -7.51 3.75 -18.33
N ALA A 432 -6.70 3.68 -19.38
CA ALA A 432 -7.09 3.17 -20.69
C ALA A 432 -6.01 2.25 -21.25
N ASP A 433 -6.43 1.12 -21.80
CA ASP A 433 -5.61 0.22 -22.61
C ASP A 433 -6.17 0.25 -24.03
N PHE A 434 -5.41 0.82 -24.95
CA PHE A 434 -5.85 0.95 -26.34
C PHE A 434 -5.71 -0.35 -27.13
N SER A 435 -4.93 -1.33 -26.64
CA SER A 435 -4.72 -2.60 -27.32
C SER A 435 -5.88 -3.58 -27.15
N ASP A 436 -6.73 -3.40 -26.13
CA ASP A 436 -8.01 -4.13 -25.98
C ASP A 436 -9.25 -3.21 -25.91
N SER A 437 -9.03 -1.90 -26.06
CA SER A 437 -10.07 -0.86 -26.01
C SER A 437 -10.85 -0.82 -24.69
N SER A 438 -10.20 -1.14 -23.57
CA SER A 438 -10.80 -1.06 -22.25
C SER A 438 -10.43 0.23 -21.51
N VAL A 439 -11.36 0.71 -20.68
CA VAL A 439 -11.19 1.91 -19.85
C VAL A 439 -11.75 1.67 -18.45
N ARG A 440 -11.08 2.20 -17.44
CA ARG A 440 -11.55 2.25 -16.06
C ARG A 440 -11.39 3.67 -15.52
N PHE A 441 -12.40 4.20 -14.86
CA PHE A 441 -12.37 5.55 -14.31
C PHE A 441 -13.24 5.68 -13.06
N ASN A 442 -12.92 6.64 -12.20
CA ASN A 442 -13.67 6.89 -10.98
C ASN A 442 -13.84 8.40 -10.77
N PRO A 443 -14.97 8.99 -11.20
CA PRO A 443 -15.31 10.36 -10.85
C PRO A 443 -15.80 10.41 -9.40
N SER A 444 -15.50 11.50 -8.70
CA SER A 444 -15.82 11.69 -7.30
C SER A 444 -16.11 13.16 -6.97
N CYS A 445 -17.01 13.36 -6.01
CA CYS A 445 -17.32 14.65 -5.43
C CYS A 445 -17.29 14.50 -3.90
N LYS A 446 -16.49 15.32 -3.23
CA LYS A 446 -16.35 15.34 -1.78
C LYS A 446 -16.71 16.72 -1.25
N VAL A 447 -17.65 16.81 -0.32
CA VAL A 447 -18.02 18.02 0.40
C VAL A 447 -17.65 17.84 1.87
N GLN A 448 -16.78 18.70 2.38
CA GLN A 448 -16.36 18.73 3.78
C GLN A 448 -16.84 20.03 4.41
N VAL A 449 -17.44 19.96 5.59
CA VAL A 449 -17.93 21.13 6.35
C VAL A 449 -17.35 21.07 7.76
N GLY A 450 -16.78 22.17 8.24
CA GLY A 450 -16.22 22.33 9.59
C GLY A 450 -14.75 22.74 9.62
N ASP A 451 -14.19 22.81 10.83
CA ASP A 451 -12.78 23.10 11.16
C ASP A 451 -11.82 22.01 10.61
N GLU A 452 -10.50 22.13 10.83
CA GLU A 452 -9.43 21.29 10.24
C GLU A 452 -9.48 19.77 10.54
N GLY A 453 -10.57 19.26 11.13
CA GLY A 453 -10.92 17.85 11.23
C GLY A 453 -12.20 17.43 10.48
N ALA A 454 -12.83 18.33 9.71
CA ALA A 454 -14.11 18.19 9.02
C ALA A 454 -15.23 17.57 9.88
N ARG A 455 -16.14 18.41 10.39
CA ARG A 455 -17.29 17.97 11.19
C ARG A 455 -18.26 17.09 10.40
N THR A 456 -18.38 17.32 9.11
CA THR A 456 -19.19 16.48 8.24
C THR A 456 -18.49 16.31 6.90
N THR A 457 -18.40 15.08 6.41
CA THR A 457 -17.90 14.77 5.08
C THR A 457 -18.97 13.97 4.32
N LEU A 458 -19.34 14.46 3.15
CA LEU A 458 -20.16 13.74 2.18
C LEU A 458 -19.29 13.42 0.97
N SER A 459 -19.24 12.17 0.53
CA SER A 459 -18.49 11.74 -0.65
C SER A 459 -19.39 10.93 -1.57
N LEU A 460 -19.41 11.29 -2.85
CA LEU A 460 -20.04 10.53 -3.93
C LEU A 460 -18.92 10.08 -4.88
N SER A 461 -18.98 8.84 -5.36
CA SER A 461 -18.06 8.30 -6.36
C SER A 461 -18.75 7.27 -7.25
N ALA A 462 -18.17 6.94 -8.39
CA ALA A 462 -18.73 5.94 -9.31
C ALA A 462 -17.63 5.21 -10.11
N LEU A 463 -16.97 4.22 -9.47
CA LEU A 463 -15.94 3.44 -10.16
C LEU A 463 -16.57 2.67 -11.33
N THR A 464 -16.12 2.97 -12.54
CA THR A 464 -16.71 2.46 -13.78
C THR A 464 -15.63 1.78 -14.61
N SER A 465 -15.92 0.58 -15.09
CA SER A 465 -15.09 -0.20 -16.01
C SER A 465 -15.89 -0.45 -17.28
N LEU A 466 -15.37 -0.10 -18.45
CA LEU A 466 -16.00 -0.31 -19.75
C LEU A 466 -15.04 -1.06 -20.67
N GLY A 467 -15.55 -2.07 -21.37
CA GLY A 467 -14.77 -2.93 -22.25
C GLY A 467 -15.39 -4.32 -22.39
N LEU A 468 -14.84 -5.11 -23.32
CA LEU A 468 -15.25 -6.50 -23.49
C LEU A 468 -14.83 -7.33 -22.27
N ARG A 469 -15.60 -8.38 -21.95
CA ARG A 469 -15.23 -9.32 -20.87
C ARG A 469 -13.81 -9.86 -21.12
N ASN A 470 -13.06 -10.03 -20.03
CA ASN A 470 -11.63 -10.40 -20.00
C ASN A 470 -10.63 -9.33 -20.46
N SER A 471 -11.08 -8.16 -20.91
CA SER A 471 -10.18 -7.03 -21.11
C SER A 471 -9.54 -6.57 -19.79
N GLU A 472 -8.40 -5.92 -19.87
CA GLU A 472 -7.55 -5.59 -18.74
C GLU A 472 -8.28 -4.71 -17.71
N TYR A 473 -8.94 -3.65 -18.18
CA TYR A 473 -9.68 -2.73 -17.30
C TYR A 473 -11.15 -3.10 -17.12
N ALA A 474 -11.70 -4.03 -17.90
CA ALA A 474 -13.07 -4.54 -17.76
C ALA A 474 -13.12 -6.08 -17.76
N LYS A 475 -12.39 -6.71 -16.82
CA LYS A 475 -12.32 -8.18 -16.66
C LYS A 475 -13.68 -8.87 -16.63
N ASN A 476 -14.67 -8.27 -15.97
CA ASN A 476 -16.03 -8.80 -15.86
C ASN A 476 -17.02 -8.16 -16.85
N GLY A 477 -16.51 -7.42 -17.85
CA GLY A 477 -17.30 -6.59 -18.75
C GLY A 477 -17.69 -5.24 -18.13
N ASN A 478 -18.67 -4.57 -18.76
CA ASN A 478 -19.13 -3.25 -18.34
C ASN A 478 -19.74 -3.29 -16.92
N LYS A 479 -19.20 -2.46 -16.03
CA LYS A 479 -19.64 -2.36 -14.63
C LYS A 479 -19.52 -0.92 -14.13
N THR A 480 -20.45 -0.48 -13.29
CA THR A 480 -20.30 0.77 -12.53
C THR A 480 -20.68 0.56 -11.06
N GLU A 481 -19.96 1.19 -10.16
CA GLU A 481 -20.12 1.06 -8.71
C GLU A 481 -20.30 2.45 -8.07
N PRO A 482 -21.50 3.05 -8.20
CA PRO A 482 -21.83 4.25 -7.46
C PRO A 482 -21.78 4.01 -5.96
N ALA A 483 -21.07 4.87 -5.24
CA ALA A 483 -20.94 4.83 -3.80
C ALA A 483 -21.16 6.21 -3.17
N LEU A 484 -21.93 6.24 -2.08
CA LEU A 484 -22.20 7.39 -1.24
C LEU A 484 -21.65 7.11 0.16
N THR A 485 -20.86 8.03 0.69
CA THR A 485 -20.34 7.97 2.07
C THR A 485 -20.65 9.28 2.79
N LEU A 486 -21.24 9.19 3.98
CA LEU A 486 -21.47 10.29 4.89
C LEU A 486 -20.77 9.99 6.21
N SER A 487 -19.91 10.90 6.67
CA SER A 487 -19.27 10.84 7.98
C SER A 487 -19.57 12.11 8.76
N VAL A 488 -20.01 11.97 10.01
CA VAL A 488 -20.34 13.10 10.90
C VAL A 488 -19.53 12.98 12.19
N MET A 489 -18.68 13.98 12.44
CA MET A 489 -17.86 14.22 13.63
C MET A 489 -17.02 13.02 14.06
N ASN A 490 -16.61 12.18 13.12
CA ASN A 490 -16.00 10.86 13.38
C ASN A 490 -16.82 9.98 14.34
N ARG A 491 -18.13 10.25 14.51
CA ARG A 491 -19.06 9.55 15.40
C ARG A 491 -20.07 8.71 14.65
N LEU A 492 -20.45 9.13 13.46
CA LEU A 492 -21.37 8.41 12.58
C LEU A 492 -20.72 8.25 11.21
N SER A 493 -20.77 7.04 10.67
CA SER A 493 -20.37 6.74 9.29
C SER A 493 -21.47 5.94 8.61
N VAL A 494 -22.00 6.47 7.52
CA VAL A 494 -22.97 5.81 6.65
C VAL A 494 -22.32 5.60 5.30
N GLN A 495 -22.39 4.39 4.76
CA GLN A 495 -21.90 4.07 3.43
C GLN A 495 -22.94 3.25 2.69
N VAL A 496 -23.18 3.59 1.43
CA VAL A 496 -24.02 2.82 0.51
C VAL A 496 -23.27 2.68 -0.79
N SER A 497 -23.17 1.47 -1.34
CA SER A 497 -22.61 1.19 -2.66
C SER A 497 -23.55 0.29 -3.44
N THR A 498 -23.80 0.64 -4.70
CA THR A 498 -24.72 -0.11 -5.57
C THR A 498 -24.01 -0.59 -6.83
N PRO A 499 -23.22 -1.69 -6.79
CA PRO A 499 -22.68 -2.28 -7.99
C PRO A 499 -23.74 -2.64 -9.04
N LEU A 500 -23.54 -2.13 -10.25
CA LEU A 500 -24.36 -2.37 -11.45
C LEU A 500 -23.51 -3.11 -12.48
N GLU A 501 -23.93 -4.32 -12.86
CA GLU A 501 -23.44 -4.96 -14.09
C GLU A 501 -24.27 -4.45 -15.26
N LEU A 502 -23.60 -4.09 -16.36
CA LEU A 502 -24.23 -3.51 -17.55
C LEU A 502 -24.14 -4.47 -18.74
N ASN A 503 -25.16 -4.45 -19.58
CA ASN A 503 -25.13 -5.10 -20.89
C ASN A 503 -24.23 -4.33 -21.87
N PRO A 504 -23.93 -4.88 -23.07
CA PRO A 504 -23.16 -4.16 -24.09
C PRO A 504 -23.80 -2.84 -24.56
N ASP A 505 -25.13 -2.71 -24.45
CA ASP A 505 -25.89 -1.49 -24.75
C ASP A 505 -26.00 -0.53 -23.54
N PHE A 506 -25.27 -0.82 -22.46
CA PHE A 506 -25.28 -0.11 -21.17
C PHE A 506 -26.60 -0.17 -20.39
N SER A 507 -27.56 -1.01 -20.80
CA SER A 507 -28.73 -1.30 -19.96
C SER A 507 -28.34 -2.11 -18.72
N ILE A 508 -29.08 -1.96 -17.62
CA ILE A 508 -28.78 -2.63 -16.36
C ILE A 508 -29.06 -4.13 -16.49
N LYS A 509 -28.03 -4.95 -16.29
CA LYS A 509 -28.12 -6.42 -16.27
C LYS A 509 -28.40 -6.96 -14.87
N LYS A 510 -27.71 -6.41 -13.86
CA LYS A 510 -27.81 -6.88 -12.47
C LYS A 510 -27.49 -5.75 -11.51
N VAL A 511 -28.21 -5.73 -10.39
CA VAL A 511 -28.00 -4.77 -9.29
C VAL A 511 -27.72 -5.55 -8.01
N SER A 512 -26.68 -5.11 -7.30
CA SER A 512 -26.44 -5.47 -5.90
C SER A 512 -26.30 -4.17 -5.12
N THR A 513 -26.89 -4.09 -3.93
CA THR A 513 -26.70 -2.94 -3.03
C THR A 513 -26.06 -3.44 -1.74
N THR A 514 -25.03 -2.75 -1.29
CA THR A 514 -24.37 -2.96 -0.01
C THR A 514 -24.50 -1.67 0.79
N PHE A 515 -24.73 -1.78 2.09
CA PHE A 515 -24.81 -0.62 2.96
C PHE A 515 -24.23 -0.91 4.34
N SER A 516 -23.77 0.15 4.99
CA SER A 516 -23.37 0.12 6.39
C SER A 516 -23.66 1.44 7.10
N VAL A 517 -23.97 1.33 8.39
CA VAL A 517 -24.20 2.46 9.30
C VAL A 517 -23.47 2.14 10.60
N PHE A 518 -22.46 2.92 10.96
CA PHE A 518 -21.66 2.70 12.16
C PHE A 518 -21.64 3.94 13.05
N TRP A 519 -21.82 3.72 14.34
CA TRP A 519 -21.57 4.70 15.39
C TRP A 519 -20.24 4.38 16.04
N ASN A 520 -19.28 5.29 15.94
CA ASN A 520 -18.00 5.16 16.62
C ASN A 520 -18.23 5.45 18.10
N ALA A 521 -18.09 4.41 18.92
CA ALA A 521 -18.27 4.46 20.35
C ALA A 521 -17.03 5.03 21.05
N VAL A 522 -15.84 4.78 20.48
CA VAL A 522 -14.56 5.24 21.03
C VAL A 522 -13.64 5.72 19.91
N SER A 523 -12.97 6.85 20.15
CA SER A 523 -11.87 7.38 19.34
C SER A 523 -10.69 7.62 20.26
N PHE A 524 -9.51 7.16 19.87
CA PHE A 524 -8.24 7.43 20.53
C PHE A 524 -7.40 8.27 19.58
N ASP A 525 -6.88 9.40 20.08
CA ASP A 525 -6.03 10.33 19.34
C ASP A 525 -4.59 10.28 19.87
#